data_AF-A0A3S0D845-F1
#
_entry.id   AF-A0A3S0D845-F1
#
_cell.length_a   1.000
_cell.length_b   1.000
_cell.length_c   1.000
_cell.angle_alpha   90.00
_cell.angle_beta   90.00
_cell.angle_gamma   90.00
#
_symmetry.space_group_name_H-M   'P 1'
#
loop_
_entity.id
_entity.type
_entity.pdbx_description
1 polymer ?
#
loop_
_entity_poly.entity_id
_entity_poly.type
_entity_poly.pdbx_seq_one_letter_code
_entity_poly.pdbx_strand_id
1 'polypeptide(L)'
;PGIKPGLANIITLVVLARWGWREAAWVALLRVLVGSLLLGQFLAPGFFLSLTGGVMSLIVLGVAMHLPKRWFGPVSQSVLAAFAHIGGQVLVARVWLVPHDGVFYLVPIFALAATVFGLANGLIAARLLSEELADQGVSAADAAK
;
A
#
# COMPACT_ATOMS: atom_id res chain seq x y z
N PRO A 1 -0.51 -8.02 20.98
CA PRO A 1 -0.54 -9.00 19.87
C PRO A 1 -1.79 -8.80 18.99
N GLY A 2 -1.66 -8.06 17.89
CA GLY A 2 -2.78 -7.73 17.02
C GLY A 2 -2.30 -7.71 15.58
N ILE A 3 -2.33 -8.88 14.94
CA ILE A 3 -2.13 -9.01 13.50
C ILE A 3 -3.28 -8.22 12.87
N LYS A 4 -3.02 -6.99 12.37
CA LYS A 4 -3.90 -6.29 11.43
C LYS A 4 -3.30 -6.54 10.05
N PRO A 5 -3.61 -7.67 9.39
CA PRO A 5 -3.06 -7.97 8.09
C PRO A 5 -3.61 -6.93 7.10
N GLY A 6 -2.74 -6.14 6.49
CA GLY A 6 -3.00 -5.37 5.26
C GLY A 6 -4.05 -4.26 5.27
N LEU A 7 -4.93 -4.13 6.27
CA LEU A 7 -6.06 -3.19 6.27
C LEU A 7 -5.64 -1.76 5.93
N ALA A 8 -4.52 -1.33 6.51
CA ALA A 8 -4.04 0.03 6.33
C ALA A 8 -3.56 0.29 4.88
N ASN A 9 -3.16 -0.74 4.13
CA ASN A 9 -2.79 -0.65 2.73
C ASN A 9 -4.02 -0.69 1.80
N ILE A 10 -5.03 -1.49 2.17
CA ILE A 10 -6.33 -1.51 1.48
C ILE A 10 -6.98 -0.12 1.52
N ILE A 11 -6.98 0.55 2.69
CA ILE A 11 -7.52 1.91 2.81
C ILE A 11 -6.79 2.87 1.88
N THR A 12 -5.45 2.84 1.82
CA THR A 12 -4.69 3.70 0.90
C THR A 12 -5.05 3.47 -0.56
N LEU A 13 -5.22 2.21 -0.98
CA LEU A 13 -5.61 1.87 -2.34
C LEU A 13 -7.05 2.30 -2.68
N VAL A 14 -7.99 2.08 -1.75
CA VAL A 14 -9.38 2.53 -1.91
C VAL A 14 -9.44 4.04 -1.99
N VAL A 15 -8.69 4.75 -1.13
CA VAL A 15 -8.64 6.20 -1.14
C VAL A 15 -8.03 6.71 -2.44
N LEU A 16 -6.97 6.07 -2.91
CA LEU A 16 -6.33 6.37 -4.18
C LEU A 16 -7.28 6.21 -5.36
N ALA A 17 -8.10 5.15 -5.36
CA ALA A 17 -9.08 4.91 -6.41
C ALA A 17 -10.25 5.92 -6.39
N ARG A 18 -10.66 6.39 -5.20
CA ARG A 18 -11.84 7.26 -5.01
C ARG A 18 -11.53 8.76 -5.07
N TRP A 19 -10.54 9.20 -4.30
CA TRP A 19 -10.22 10.62 -4.09
C TRP A 19 -8.89 11.03 -4.76
N GLY A 20 -8.19 10.08 -5.38
CA GLY A 20 -6.99 10.33 -6.15
C GLY A 20 -5.70 10.41 -5.33
N TRP A 21 -4.62 10.81 -6.01
CA TRP A 21 -3.25 10.76 -5.51
C TRP A 21 -3.03 11.48 -4.17
N ARG A 22 -3.57 12.70 -4.07
CA ARG A 22 -3.25 13.63 -2.99
C ARG A 22 -3.83 13.17 -1.65
N GLU A 23 -5.06 12.67 -1.66
CA GLU A 23 -5.71 12.18 -0.44
C GLU A 23 -5.13 10.82 0.00
N ALA A 24 -4.75 9.97 -0.95
CA ALA A 24 -4.05 8.72 -0.63
C ALA A 24 -2.69 8.98 0.05
N ALA A 25 -1.96 10.00 -0.41
CA ALA A 25 -0.70 10.41 0.21
C ALA A 25 -0.90 10.88 1.65
N TRP A 26 -1.92 11.70 1.91
CA TRP A 26 -2.25 12.15 3.27
C TRP A 26 -2.63 10.99 4.19
N VAL A 27 -3.50 10.10 3.75
CA VAL A 27 -3.91 8.93 4.54
C VAL A 27 -2.71 8.03 4.85
N ALA A 28 -1.81 7.81 3.89
CA ALA A 28 -0.60 7.04 4.10
C ALA A 28 0.39 7.70 5.09
N LEU A 29 0.55 9.03 5.02
CA LEU A 29 1.37 9.80 5.97
C LEU A 29 0.78 9.76 7.38
N LEU A 30 -0.52 10.04 7.54
CA LEU A 30 -1.21 9.98 8.82
C LEU A 30 -1.12 8.59 9.44
N ARG A 31 -1.25 7.53 8.62
CA ARG A 31 -1.08 6.14 9.07
C ARG A 31 0.29 5.90 9.70
N VAL A 32 1.36 6.39 9.09
CA VAL A 32 2.73 6.22 9.62
C VAL A 32 2.92 7.03 10.90
N LEU A 33 2.47 8.28 10.90
CA LEU A 33 2.59 9.19 12.03
C LEU A 33 1.82 8.66 13.25
N VAL A 34 0.52 8.41 13.10
CA VAL A 34 -0.36 7.90 14.16
C VAL A 34 0.09 6.50 14.60
N GLY A 35 0.46 5.62 13.65
CA GLY A 35 0.92 4.27 13.96
C GLY A 35 2.17 4.28 14.84
N SER A 36 3.15 5.13 14.54
CA SER A 36 4.37 5.25 15.34
C SER A 36 4.13 5.87 16.72
N LEU A 37 3.22 6.84 16.82
CA LEU A 37 2.87 7.48 18.08
C LEU A 37 2.14 6.52 19.03
N LEU A 38 1.19 5.73 18.51
CA LEU A 38 0.47 4.71 19.28
C LEU A 38 1.37 3.58 19.78
N LEU A 39 2.42 3.24 19.02
CA LEU A 39 3.40 2.23 19.41
C LEU A 39 4.51 2.80 20.33
N GLY A 40 4.49 4.10 20.64
CA GLY A 40 5.54 4.77 21.41
C GLY A 40 6.89 4.81 20.70
N GLN A 41 6.91 4.62 19.38
CA GLN A 41 8.10 4.57 18.52
C GLN A 41 8.20 5.83 17.64
N PHE A 42 7.56 6.93 18.04
CA PHE A 42 7.65 8.21 17.35
C PHE A 42 9.11 8.68 17.33
N LEU A 43 9.66 8.95 16.13
CA LEU A 43 11.08 9.24 15.86
C LEU A 43 12.08 8.11 16.15
N ALA A 44 11.63 6.90 16.49
CA ALA A 44 12.49 5.73 16.58
C ALA A 44 12.83 5.18 15.18
N PRO A 45 13.82 4.27 15.04
CA PRO A 45 14.20 3.73 13.73
C PRO A 45 13.03 3.10 12.95
N GLY A 46 12.08 2.49 13.66
CA GLY A 46 10.85 1.94 13.08
C GLY A 46 9.96 2.97 12.38
N PHE A 47 9.93 4.22 12.86
CA PHE A 47 9.19 5.30 12.20
C PHE A 47 9.78 5.63 10.83
N PHE A 48 11.11 5.82 10.75
CA PHE A 48 11.80 6.13 9.50
C PHE A 48 11.67 4.99 8.48
N LEU A 49 11.78 3.74 8.93
CA LEU A 49 11.53 2.57 8.09
C LEU A 49 10.11 2.60 7.50
N SER A 50 9.10 2.79 8.34
CA SER A 50 7.69 2.86 7.92
C SER A 50 7.41 4.05 7.00
N LEU A 51 8.02 5.21 7.27
CA LEU A 51 7.89 6.43 6.47
C LEU A 51 8.49 6.24 5.08
N THR A 52 9.74 5.75 4.99
CA THR A 52 10.39 5.54 3.70
C THR A 52 9.67 4.47 2.88
N GLY A 53 9.27 3.36 3.49
CA GLY A 53 8.43 2.36 2.81
C GLY A 53 7.12 2.97 2.31
N GLY A 54 6.46 3.78 3.14
CA GLY A 54 5.22 4.49 2.77
C GLY A 54 5.42 5.44 1.58
N VAL A 55 6.46 6.26 1.60
CA VAL A 55 6.79 7.22 0.54
C VAL A 55 7.16 6.51 -0.76
N MET A 56 7.98 5.45 -0.70
CA MET A 56 8.35 4.69 -1.90
C MET A 56 7.14 3.99 -2.52
N SER A 57 6.27 3.40 -1.69
CA SER A 57 5.00 2.82 -2.11
C SER A 57 4.13 3.85 -2.83
N LEU A 58 4.04 5.05 -2.27
CA LEU A 58 3.34 6.15 -2.90
C LEU A 58 3.97 6.49 -4.26
N ILE A 59 5.26 6.83 -4.33
CA ILE A 59 5.91 7.19 -5.61
C ILE A 59 5.61 6.17 -6.71
N VAL A 60 5.70 4.87 -6.40
CA VAL A 60 5.38 3.80 -7.35
C VAL A 60 3.90 3.76 -7.73
N LEU A 61 2.97 3.94 -6.79
CA LEU A 61 1.54 4.06 -7.10
C LEU A 61 1.25 5.28 -7.99
N GLY A 62 1.91 6.41 -7.76
CA GLY A 62 1.75 7.64 -8.55
C GLY A 62 2.19 7.45 -10.00
N VAL A 63 3.31 6.73 -10.20
CA VAL A 63 3.75 6.32 -11.53
C VAL A 63 2.79 5.28 -12.13
N ALA A 64 2.37 4.27 -11.36
CA ALA A 64 1.47 3.20 -11.80
C ALA A 64 0.08 3.70 -12.22
N MET A 65 -0.36 4.86 -11.72
CA MET A 65 -1.61 5.50 -12.17
C MET A 65 -1.56 6.03 -13.61
N HIS A 66 -0.36 6.33 -14.12
CA HIS A 66 -0.17 6.80 -15.50
C HIS A 66 -0.09 5.63 -16.49
N LEU A 67 -0.01 4.40 -16.02
CA LEU A 67 0.05 3.21 -16.87
C LEU A 67 -1.35 2.82 -17.39
N PRO A 68 -1.43 2.14 -18.55
CA PRO A 68 -2.70 1.78 -19.15
C PRO A 68 -3.51 0.84 -18.25
N LYS A 69 -4.69 1.33 -17.81
CA LYS A 69 -5.63 0.63 -16.93
C LYS A 69 -6.07 -0.77 -17.41
N ARG A 70 -5.89 -1.04 -18.72
CA ARG A 70 -6.20 -2.33 -19.36
C ARG A 70 -5.30 -3.47 -18.85
N TRP A 71 -4.06 -3.15 -18.49
CA TRP A 71 -3.07 -4.11 -18.00
C TRP A 71 -2.76 -3.88 -16.51
N PHE A 72 -2.87 -2.62 -16.06
CA PHE A 72 -2.53 -2.21 -14.69
C PHE A 72 -3.77 -1.92 -13.86
N GLY A 73 -4.45 -2.99 -13.42
CA GLY A 73 -5.60 -2.91 -12.52
C GLY A 73 -5.22 -2.80 -11.03
N PRO A 74 -6.22 -2.76 -10.12
CA PRO A 74 -6.02 -2.61 -8.67
C PRO A 74 -5.07 -3.65 -8.06
N VAL A 75 -5.08 -4.87 -8.59
CA VAL A 75 -4.20 -5.96 -8.13
C VAL A 75 -2.72 -5.66 -8.42
N SER A 76 -2.40 -5.28 -9.66
CA SER A 76 -1.03 -4.94 -10.05
C SER A 76 -0.49 -3.73 -9.30
N GLN A 77 -1.32 -2.72 -9.07
CA GLN A 77 -0.99 -1.53 -8.30
C GLN A 77 -0.66 -1.89 -6.84
N SER A 78 -1.44 -2.78 -6.24
CA SER A 78 -1.22 -3.28 -4.88
C SER A 78 0.09 -4.07 -4.75
N VAL A 79 0.40 -4.94 -5.73
CA VAL A 79 1.65 -5.69 -5.76
C VAL A 79 2.85 -4.75 -5.90
N LEU A 80 2.83 -3.83 -6.88
CA LEU A 80 3.89 -2.83 -7.07
C LEU A 80 4.10 -1.97 -5.81
N ALA A 81 3.01 -1.53 -5.18
CA ALA A 81 3.03 -0.78 -3.94
C ALA A 81 3.68 -1.55 -2.78
N ALA A 82 3.41 -2.86 -2.66
CA ALA A 82 3.98 -3.72 -1.63
C ALA A 82 5.48 -3.94 -1.82
N PHE A 83 5.92 -4.19 -3.06
CA PHE A 83 7.34 -4.32 -3.40
C PHE A 83 8.10 -3.02 -3.10
N ALA A 84 7.55 -1.88 -3.51
CA ALA A 84 8.16 -0.57 -3.24
C ALA A 84 8.23 -0.26 -1.74
N HIS A 85 7.21 -0.65 -0.97
CA HIS A 85 7.19 -0.46 0.47
C HIS A 85 8.29 -1.24 1.18
N ILE A 86 8.35 -2.55 0.92
CA ILE A 86 9.33 -3.44 1.55
C ILE A 86 10.75 -3.12 1.03
N GLY A 87 10.90 -2.81 -0.25
CA GLY A 87 12.16 -2.39 -0.85
C GLY A 87 12.70 -1.09 -0.22
N GLY A 88 11.83 -0.10 0.00
CA GLY A 88 12.18 1.15 0.67
C GLY A 88 12.62 0.95 2.13
N GLN A 89 11.91 0.09 2.87
CA GLN A 89 12.28 -0.30 4.23
C GLN A 89 13.65 -0.97 4.27
N VAL A 90 13.86 -1.95 3.40
CA VAL A 90 15.11 -2.72 3.30
C VAL A 90 16.29 -1.82 2.94
N LEU A 91 16.12 -0.89 1.99
CA LEU A 91 17.17 0.04 1.57
C LEU A 91 17.63 0.94 2.72
N VAL A 92 16.69 1.54 3.46
CA VAL A 92 17.03 2.38 4.62
C VAL A 92 17.60 1.56 5.78
N ALA A 93 17.06 0.37 6.04
CA ALA A 93 17.60 -0.54 7.05
C ALA A 93 19.08 -0.86 6.78
N ARG A 94 19.43 -1.12 5.50
CA ARG A 94 20.81 -1.40 5.09
C ARG A 94 21.71 -0.18 5.27
N VAL A 95 21.27 0.99 4.81
CA VAL A 95 22.10 2.21 4.83
C VAL A 95 22.33 2.71 6.26
N TRP A 96 21.36 2.52 7.16
CA TRP A 96 21.38 3.16 8.48
C TRP A 96 21.60 2.22 9.67
N LEU A 97 21.07 1.00 9.66
CA LEU A 97 21.07 0.12 10.84
C LEU A 97 22.08 -1.03 10.73
N VAL A 98 22.11 -1.73 9.60
CA VAL A 98 22.92 -2.94 9.43
C VAL A 98 23.56 -2.95 8.04
N PRO A 99 24.80 -2.43 7.89
CA PRO A 99 25.53 -2.45 6.63
C PRO A 99 26.17 -3.83 6.41
N HIS A 100 25.36 -4.89 6.32
CA HIS A 100 25.80 -6.23 5.96
C HIS A 100 24.94 -6.75 4.79
N ASP A 101 25.57 -7.45 3.84
CA ASP A 101 24.88 -7.97 2.65
C ASP A 101 23.92 -9.14 2.95
N GLY A 102 23.84 -9.58 4.21
CA GLY A 102 22.86 -10.54 4.74
C GLY A 102 21.41 -10.17 4.40
N VAL A 103 21.13 -8.87 4.26
CA VAL A 103 19.81 -8.34 3.89
C VAL A 103 19.37 -8.80 2.50
N PHE A 104 20.29 -9.05 1.56
CA PHE A 104 19.96 -9.54 0.21
C PHE A 104 19.51 -11.01 0.21
N TYR A 105 19.94 -11.81 1.19
CA TYR A 105 19.45 -13.17 1.36
C TYR A 105 17.98 -13.23 1.78
N LEU A 106 17.47 -12.15 2.39
CA LEU A 106 16.05 -12.02 2.76
C LEU A 106 15.18 -11.52 1.59
N VAL A 107 15.77 -11.05 0.49
CA VAL A 107 15.04 -10.59 -0.71
C VAL A 107 14.02 -11.60 -1.23
N PRO A 108 14.33 -12.91 -1.42
CA PRO A 108 13.32 -13.87 -1.87
C PRO A 108 12.15 -14.01 -0.88
N ILE A 109 12.41 -13.93 0.42
CA ILE A 109 11.37 -13.99 1.46
C ILE A 109 10.51 -12.72 1.40
N PHE A 110 11.14 -11.55 1.29
CA PHE A 110 10.46 -10.27 1.15
C PHE A 110 9.66 -10.16 -0.15
N ALA A 111 10.16 -10.71 -1.25
CA ALA A 111 9.46 -10.77 -2.52
C ALA A 111 8.22 -11.68 -2.44
N LEU A 112 8.34 -12.83 -1.77
CA LEU A 112 7.20 -13.70 -1.51
C LEU A 112 6.14 -13.00 -0.64
N ALA A 113 6.57 -12.36 0.45
CA ALA A 113 5.67 -11.59 1.31
C ALA A 113 5.00 -10.44 0.55
N ALA A 114 5.75 -9.65 -0.22
CA ALA A 114 5.24 -8.57 -1.05
C ALA A 114 4.19 -9.06 -2.05
N THR A 115 4.45 -10.22 -2.67
CA THR A 115 3.52 -10.84 -3.62
C THR A 115 2.25 -11.30 -2.93
N VAL A 116 2.35 -12.03 -1.82
CA VAL A 116 1.19 -12.56 -1.08
C VAL A 116 0.33 -11.42 -0.54
N PHE A 117 0.93 -10.45 0.17
CA PHE A 117 0.19 -9.32 0.73
C PHE A 117 -0.31 -8.37 -0.37
N GLY A 118 0.48 -8.12 -1.40
CA GLY A 118 0.09 -7.30 -2.54
C GLY A 118 -1.10 -7.91 -3.29
N LEU A 119 -1.07 -9.21 -3.56
CA LEU A 119 -2.16 -9.93 -4.21
C LEU A 119 -3.42 -9.92 -3.35
N ALA A 120 -3.31 -10.28 -2.06
CA ALA A 120 -4.45 -10.29 -1.14
C ALA A 120 -5.13 -8.91 -1.05
N ASN A 121 -4.34 -7.86 -0.78
CA ASN A 121 -4.85 -6.48 -0.72
C ASN A 121 -5.45 -6.02 -2.05
N GLY A 122 -4.85 -6.45 -3.16
CA GLY A 122 -5.26 -6.12 -4.50
C GLY A 122 -6.60 -6.74 -4.90
N LEU A 123 -6.81 -8.02 -4.56
CA LEU A 123 -8.08 -8.71 -4.78
C LEU A 123 -9.19 -8.10 -3.92
N ILE A 124 -8.91 -7.79 -2.66
CA ILE A 124 -9.90 -7.16 -1.77
C ILE A 124 -10.29 -5.79 -2.32
N ALA A 125 -9.32 -4.96 -2.71
CA ALA A 125 -9.60 -3.66 -3.33
C ALA A 125 -10.42 -3.80 -4.62
N ALA A 126 -10.08 -4.77 -5.49
CA ALA A 126 -10.84 -5.02 -6.72
C ALA A 126 -12.29 -5.45 -6.44
N ARG A 127 -12.52 -6.29 -5.43
CA ARG A 127 -13.88 -6.72 -5.02
C ARG A 127 -14.69 -5.54 -4.49
N LEU A 128 -14.13 -4.76 -3.57
CA LEU A 128 -14.79 -3.57 -3.02
C LEU A 128 -15.15 -2.54 -4.10
N LEU A 129 -14.27 -2.34 -5.08
CA LEU A 129 -14.56 -1.45 -6.21
C LEU A 129 -15.66 -2.00 -7.13
N SER A 130 -15.74 -3.32 -7.28
CA SER A 130 -16.71 -3.97 -8.18
C SER A 130 -18.11 -4.00 -7.58
N GLU A 131 -18.24 -4.26 -6.28
CA GLU A 131 -19.52 -4.23 -5.55
C GLU A 131 -20.16 -2.84 -5.61
N GLU A 132 -19.36 -1.78 -5.47
CA GLU A 132 -19.89 -0.41 -5.52
C GLU A 132 -20.38 0.00 -6.93
N LEU A 133 -19.70 -0.46 -7.99
CA LEU A 133 -20.17 -0.25 -9.36
C LEU A 133 -21.52 -0.94 -9.62
N ALA A 134 -21.75 -2.10 -8.99
CA ALA A 134 -23.02 -2.80 -9.06
C ALA A 134 -24.13 -2.03 -8.32
N ASP A 135 -23.85 -1.53 -7.11
CA ASP A 135 -24.80 -0.72 -6.32
C ASP A 135 -25.19 0.58 -7.02
N GLN A 136 -24.24 1.29 -7.63
CA GLN A 136 -24.53 2.50 -8.40
C GLN A 136 -25.37 2.21 -9.65
N GLY A 137 -25.16 1.07 -10.30
CA GLY A 137 -25.96 0.63 -11.45
C GLY A 137 -27.41 0.33 -11.07
N VAL A 138 -27.64 -0.31 -9.92
CA VAL A 138 -28.98 -0.58 -9.39
C VAL A 138 -29.69 0.72 -8.99
N SER A 139 -29.02 1.60 -8.24
CA SER A 139 -29.60 2.89 -7.82
C SER A 139 -29.96 3.80 -8.99
N ALA A 140 -29.18 3.81 -10.07
CA ALA A 140 -29.48 4.58 -11.28
C ALA A 140 -30.67 4.01 -12.06
N ALA A 141 -30.81 2.67 -12.08
CA ALA A 141 -31.95 2.01 -12.73
C ALA A 141 -33.27 2.21 -11.97
N ASP A 142 -33.22 2.24 -10.63
CA ASP A 142 -34.39 2.53 -9.78
C ASP A 142 -34.82 4.00 -9.87
N ALA A 143 -33.88 4.95 -9.99
CA ALA A 143 -34.18 6.37 -10.16
C ALA A 143 -34.77 6.71 -11.54
N ALA A 144 -34.67 5.82 -12.52
CA ALA A 144 -35.18 6.00 -13.88
C ALA A 144 -36.59 5.41 -14.10
N LYS A 145 -37.17 4.74 -13.10
CA LYS A 145 -38.56 4.25 -13.09
C LYS A 145 -39.48 5.21 -12.36
#